data_AF-A0A2N4X2I3-F1
#
_entry.id   AF-A0A2N4X2I3-F1
#
_cell.length_a   1.000
_cell.length_b   1.000
_cell.length_c   1.000
_cell.angle_alpha   90.00
_cell.angle_beta   90.00
_cell.angle_gamma   90.00
#
_symmetry.space_group_name_H-M   'P 1'
#
loop_
_entity.id
_entity.type
_entity.pdbx_description
1 polymer ?
#
loop_
_entity_poly.entity_id
_entity_poly.type
_entity_poly.pdbx_seq_one_letter_code
_entity_poly.pdbx_strand_id
1 'polypeptide(L)'
;MNTPSRTIFRDPAIEAEFRENGFARTSLLSPKAVADLLGELSSLKPGDGFAPDGSSLVGNTYHCTFVDPNLDYKRAAFDLLAKHCSEPISRILADYRILAANFQIKQPGQGYLQLHQNWPVLELDETSVSVWCALVDVDEANGTLHVIPGSHKLVPHVESAGNPCFISDVMAEAEELLEPVSARAGEAINFDDSLLHGSPPNGSDAPRIAIQLTCIPKEASPVYFCQHSATHLEAVHADTDFYTGQHVSELARRSPDWKSVGFVENRNRQISIAELQDLIARGPQIRSEGFGLKIQPDAVPPFNANPAGAPTLRQRIRAAAGRRAPVPLKRLYRRLRGRPLTDTPPSPIRDARSNSAPHAVSDVRDYYEELTGDYLAGFGQVFQGSRPESTEELLDYLVDAAALEDGMTVLDAGCGVGGPAMGLAARRDIRVEGLTLARAQVERGTALIAERGLSDRITLRQGDFHQLDSIFPAEHFDRVLFLESICHAQDYAAVLRGAYRVLKPGGALYIKDFHCVDNRARPSMAAGQAADLAKLHDVYRLQMPDQASMVDVITGLGFMIRYMRMPDYQPTYTHWAHYEHVSGRGWHPTSAEPGDIIQAVEFLCLKR
;
A
#
# COMPACT_ATOMS: atom_id res chain seq x y z
N MET A 1 -34.54 10.97 -19.40
CA MET A 1 -34.54 12.45 -19.33
C MET A 1 -33.35 12.82 -18.47
N ASN A 2 -32.30 13.42 -19.03
CA ASN A 2 -31.13 13.82 -18.24
C ASN A 2 -31.56 14.88 -17.24
N THR A 3 -31.44 14.59 -15.95
CA THR A 3 -31.57 15.58 -14.89
C THR A 3 -30.55 16.69 -15.19
N PRO A 4 -30.95 17.97 -15.23
CA PRO A 4 -29.99 19.05 -15.45
C PRO A 4 -28.89 18.96 -14.39
N SER A 5 -27.63 19.07 -14.82
CA SER A 5 -26.50 19.02 -13.91
C SER A 5 -26.61 20.18 -12.90
N ARG A 6 -26.43 19.86 -11.62
CA ARG A 6 -26.48 20.84 -10.53
C ARG A 6 -25.42 21.92 -10.73
N THR A 7 -25.78 23.18 -10.49
CA THR A 7 -24.83 24.29 -10.44
C THR A 7 -23.85 24.08 -9.28
N ILE A 8 -22.54 24.11 -9.55
CA ILE A 8 -21.49 23.89 -8.54
C ILE A 8 -21.00 25.23 -7.98
N PHE A 9 -20.64 26.14 -8.88
CA PHE A 9 -20.13 27.48 -8.59
C PHE A 9 -21.17 28.55 -8.89
N ARG A 10 -21.16 29.62 -8.08
CA ARG A 10 -22.03 30.78 -8.30
C ARG A 10 -21.62 31.61 -9.53
N ASP A 11 -20.31 31.59 -9.85
CA ASP A 11 -19.77 32.26 -11.04
C ASP A 11 -19.84 31.31 -12.25
N PRO A 12 -20.58 31.66 -13.32
CA PRO A 12 -20.71 30.83 -14.50
C PRO A 12 -19.40 30.56 -15.26
N ALA A 13 -18.40 31.46 -15.18
CA ALA A 13 -17.12 31.26 -15.83
C ALA A 13 -16.29 30.20 -15.10
N ILE A 14 -16.29 30.25 -13.77
CA ILE A 14 -15.62 29.26 -12.90
C ILE A 14 -16.30 27.89 -13.04
N GLU A 15 -17.64 27.87 -13.10
CA GLU A 15 -18.42 26.66 -13.39
C GLU A 15 -18.00 26.02 -14.72
N ALA A 16 -17.86 26.83 -15.78
CA ALA A 16 -17.47 26.34 -17.11
C ALA A 16 -16.04 25.76 -17.10
N GLU A 17 -15.08 26.49 -16.51
CA GLU A 17 -13.69 26.02 -16.37
C GLU A 17 -13.62 24.70 -15.60
N PHE A 18 -14.32 24.60 -14.46
CA PHE A 18 -14.36 23.39 -13.66
C PHE A 18 -14.96 22.21 -14.42
N ARG A 19 -16.02 22.41 -15.21
CA ARG A 19 -16.65 21.32 -15.97
C ARG A 19 -15.75 20.82 -17.11
N GLU A 20 -15.01 21.72 -17.74
CA GLU A 20 -14.07 21.41 -18.81
C GLU A 20 -12.84 20.67 -18.28
N ASN A 21 -12.16 21.28 -17.31
CA ASN A 21 -10.84 20.85 -16.84
C ASN A 21 -10.90 19.93 -15.61
N GLY A 22 -12.02 19.87 -14.91
CA GLY A 22 -12.16 19.17 -13.64
C GLY A 22 -11.64 19.94 -12.44
N PHE A 23 -11.07 21.13 -12.67
CA PHE A 23 -10.68 22.07 -11.64
C PHE A 23 -10.88 23.52 -12.11
N ALA A 24 -10.97 24.44 -11.15
CA ALA A 24 -10.97 25.88 -11.38
C ALA A 24 -10.36 26.62 -10.19
N ARG A 25 -9.79 27.80 -10.45
CA ARG A 25 -9.20 28.64 -9.39
C ARG A 25 -10.18 29.70 -8.89
N THR A 26 -10.17 29.96 -7.59
CA THR A 26 -10.98 31.00 -6.96
C THR A 26 -10.17 31.76 -5.91
N SER A 27 -10.58 32.98 -5.59
CA SER A 27 -10.13 33.66 -4.36
C SER A 27 -11.01 33.19 -3.21
N LEU A 28 -10.43 32.54 -2.20
CA LEU A 28 -11.18 32.03 -1.04
C LEU A 28 -11.00 32.92 0.18
N LEU A 29 -9.75 33.18 0.58
CA LEU A 29 -9.42 33.93 1.79
C LEU A 29 -8.74 35.25 1.44
N SER A 30 -9.08 36.30 2.20
CA SER A 30 -8.34 37.58 2.12
C SER A 30 -6.96 37.43 2.77
N PRO A 31 -5.98 38.29 2.43
CA PRO A 31 -4.66 38.27 3.09
C PRO A 31 -4.72 38.36 4.61
N LYS A 32 -5.68 39.15 5.15
CA LYS A 32 -5.93 39.22 6.59
C LYS A 32 -6.43 37.89 7.15
N ALA A 33 -7.40 37.26 6.49
CA ALA A 33 -7.94 35.98 6.92
C ALA A 33 -6.88 34.86 6.88
N VAL A 34 -5.98 34.87 5.88
CA VAL A 34 -4.83 33.97 5.83
C VAL A 34 -3.91 34.17 7.03
N ALA A 35 -3.56 35.43 7.35
CA ALA A 35 -2.70 35.74 8.49
C ALA A 35 -3.33 35.35 9.84
N ASP A 36 -4.62 35.65 10.03
CA ASP A 36 -5.37 35.28 11.23
C ASP A 36 -5.44 33.75 11.39
N LEU A 37 -5.74 33.03 10.31
CA LEU A 37 -5.79 31.56 10.30
C LEU A 37 -4.43 30.93 10.59
N LEU A 38 -3.34 31.40 9.97
CA LEU A 38 -1.98 30.92 10.25
C LEU A 38 -1.61 31.12 11.73
N GLY A 39 -1.99 32.27 12.30
CA GLY A 39 -1.81 32.55 13.72
C GLY A 39 -2.54 31.54 14.60
N GLU A 40 -3.81 31.27 14.34
CA GLU A 40 -4.60 30.28 15.10
C GLU A 40 -4.08 28.84 14.90
N LEU A 41 -3.72 28.45 13.67
CA LEU A 41 -3.17 27.12 13.37
C LEU A 41 -1.87 26.84 14.14
N SER A 42 -1.01 27.85 14.31
CA SER A 42 0.25 27.72 15.05
C SER A 42 0.08 27.35 16.53
N SER A 43 -1.13 27.54 17.07
CA SER A 43 -1.45 27.20 18.45
C SER A 43 -1.90 25.74 18.65
N LEU A 44 -2.26 25.05 17.56
CA LEU A 44 -2.65 23.65 17.61
C LEU A 44 -1.42 22.75 17.77
N LYS A 45 -1.53 21.73 18.62
CA LYS A 45 -0.44 20.79 18.90
C LYS A 45 -0.81 19.41 18.36
N PRO A 46 -0.14 18.93 17.30
CA PRO A 46 -0.46 17.63 16.72
C PRO A 46 -0.07 16.50 17.67
N GLY A 47 -0.74 15.36 17.54
CA GLY A 47 -0.47 14.15 18.34
C GLY A 47 0.46 13.16 17.65
N ASP A 48 0.70 13.35 16.34
CA ASP A 48 1.60 12.53 15.52
C ASP A 48 3.11 12.71 15.82
N GLY A 49 3.45 13.66 16.69
CA GLY A 49 4.83 14.04 16.95
C GLY A 49 5.53 14.59 15.71
N PHE A 50 4.80 15.27 14.82
CA PHE A 50 5.26 15.68 13.49
C PHE A 50 6.66 16.29 13.53
N ALA A 51 7.58 15.54 12.95
CA ALA A 51 8.97 15.93 12.74
C ALA A 51 9.19 16.11 11.23
N PRO A 52 9.54 17.32 10.78
CA PRO A 52 9.82 17.66 9.38
C PRO A 52 10.82 16.78 8.64
N ASP A 53 11.66 16.05 9.37
CA ASP A 53 12.72 15.20 8.85
C ASP A 53 12.26 13.77 8.50
N GLY A 54 10.98 13.48 8.66
CA GLY A 54 10.39 12.16 8.37
C GLY A 54 10.44 11.18 9.55
N SER A 55 10.86 11.62 10.74
CA SER A 55 10.84 10.79 11.97
C SER A 55 9.46 10.75 12.68
N SER A 56 8.40 11.20 11.99
CA SER A 56 7.03 11.18 12.53
C SER A 56 6.54 9.75 12.80
N LEU A 57 5.63 9.58 13.76
CA LEU A 57 5.10 8.28 14.18
C LEU A 57 4.39 7.49 13.05
N VAL A 58 3.98 8.18 11.98
CA VAL A 58 3.19 7.62 10.87
C VAL A 58 3.99 7.47 9.56
N GLY A 59 5.29 7.79 9.55
CA GLY A 59 6.16 7.61 8.37
C GLY A 59 5.83 8.50 7.16
N ASN A 60 4.96 9.50 7.33
CA ASN A 60 4.62 10.45 6.27
C ASN A 60 5.71 11.50 6.10
N THR A 61 5.99 11.88 4.85
CA THR A 61 6.96 12.95 4.51
C THR A 61 6.35 14.35 4.57
N TYR A 62 5.06 14.48 4.91
CA TYR A 62 4.37 15.73 5.16
C TYR A 62 3.35 15.55 6.28
N HIS A 63 3.01 16.63 6.97
CA HIS A 63 1.92 16.62 7.94
C HIS A 63 0.59 16.78 7.21
N CYS A 64 -0.42 16.00 7.61
CA CYS A 64 -1.81 16.24 7.27
C CYS A 64 -2.67 15.89 8.49
N THR A 65 -3.59 16.78 8.88
CA THR A 65 -4.45 16.53 10.04
C THR A 65 -5.28 15.26 9.91
N PHE A 66 -5.63 14.85 8.68
CA PHE A 66 -6.43 13.65 8.44
C PHE A 66 -5.77 12.37 8.98
N VAL A 67 -4.44 12.30 8.92
CA VAL A 67 -3.63 11.12 9.31
C VAL A 67 -3.07 11.23 10.73
N ASP A 68 -3.37 12.30 11.46
CA ASP A 68 -2.93 12.46 12.85
C ASP A 68 -3.71 11.49 13.77
N PRO A 69 -3.07 10.79 14.72
CA PRO A 69 -3.75 9.87 15.63
C PRO A 69 -4.56 10.56 16.73
N ASN A 70 -4.37 11.86 16.98
CA ASN A 70 -5.06 12.60 18.03
C ASN A 70 -6.40 13.17 17.53
N LEU A 71 -7.48 12.52 17.93
CA LEU A 71 -8.85 12.89 17.56
C LEU A 71 -9.26 14.30 18.05
N ASP A 72 -8.81 14.73 19.23
CA ASP A 72 -9.12 16.07 19.74
C ASP A 72 -8.45 17.15 18.90
N TYR A 73 -7.23 16.89 18.46
CA TYR A 73 -6.51 17.75 17.52
C TYR A 73 -7.21 17.81 16.15
N LYS A 74 -7.65 16.67 15.60
CA LYS A 74 -8.42 16.63 14.35
C LYS A 74 -9.70 17.45 14.43
N ARG A 75 -10.45 17.30 15.52
CA ARG A 75 -11.68 18.07 15.77
C ARG A 75 -11.41 19.56 15.91
N ALA A 76 -10.40 19.95 16.68
CA ALA A 76 -10.01 21.35 16.83
C ALA A 76 -9.58 21.97 15.49
N ALA A 77 -8.83 21.24 14.67
CA ALA A 77 -8.45 21.67 13.32
C ALA A 77 -9.68 21.83 12.42
N PHE A 78 -10.61 20.86 12.43
CA PHE A 78 -11.87 20.94 11.69
C PHE A 78 -12.67 22.18 12.09
N ASP A 79 -12.91 22.39 13.39
CA ASP A 79 -13.71 23.51 13.90
C ASP A 79 -13.09 24.85 13.51
N LEU A 80 -11.77 24.97 13.61
CA LEU A 80 -11.03 26.17 13.23
C LEU A 80 -11.17 26.46 11.72
N LEU A 81 -10.95 25.45 10.88
CA LEU A 81 -11.07 25.59 9.43
C LEU A 81 -12.51 25.89 9.00
N ALA A 82 -13.49 25.21 9.61
CA ALA A 82 -14.90 25.46 9.35
C ALA A 82 -15.31 26.89 9.74
N LYS A 83 -14.84 27.40 10.89
CA LYS A 83 -15.05 28.79 11.33
C LYS A 83 -14.55 29.79 10.28
N HIS A 84 -13.36 29.58 9.72
CA HIS A 84 -12.75 30.50 8.75
C HIS A 84 -13.30 30.34 7.33
N CYS A 85 -13.70 29.13 6.93
CA CYS A 85 -13.99 28.81 5.53
C CYS A 85 -15.47 28.70 5.20
N SER A 86 -16.38 28.48 6.17
CA SER A 86 -17.80 28.24 5.87
C SER A 86 -18.45 29.40 5.08
N GLU A 87 -18.19 30.63 5.50
CA GLU A 87 -18.72 31.83 4.86
C GLU A 87 -18.09 32.06 3.47
N PRO A 88 -16.75 32.05 3.31
CA PRO A 88 -16.10 32.06 1.99
C PRO A 88 -16.60 30.99 1.02
N ILE A 89 -16.74 29.74 1.49
CA ILE A 89 -17.25 28.62 0.67
C ILE A 89 -18.66 28.92 0.18
N SER A 90 -19.54 29.45 1.04
CA SER A 90 -20.91 29.78 0.64
C SER A 90 -21.00 30.87 -0.43
N ARG A 91 -19.97 31.71 -0.57
CA ARG A 91 -19.86 32.74 -1.62
C ARG A 91 -19.41 32.18 -2.97
N ILE A 92 -18.61 31.11 -2.98
CA ILE A 92 -18.10 30.51 -4.22
C ILE A 92 -18.94 29.33 -4.71
N LEU A 93 -19.38 28.44 -3.81
CA LEU A 93 -20.16 27.25 -4.12
C LEU A 93 -21.67 27.48 -3.92
N ALA A 94 -22.48 26.87 -4.79
CA ALA A 94 -23.93 26.96 -4.78
C ALA A 94 -24.55 25.79 -3.99
N ASP A 95 -25.00 26.08 -2.76
CA ASP A 95 -25.67 25.10 -1.88
C ASP A 95 -24.81 23.87 -1.55
N TYR A 96 -23.54 24.12 -1.20
CA TYR A 96 -22.61 23.14 -0.65
C TYR A 96 -22.37 23.35 0.85
N ARG A 97 -21.94 22.29 1.53
CA ARG A 97 -21.44 22.31 2.91
C ARG A 97 -20.09 21.61 2.99
N ILE A 98 -19.30 22.00 3.98
CA ILE A 98 -18.03 21.31 4.32
C ILE A 98 -18.39 19.97 4.97
N LEU A 99 -17.87 18.87 4.41
CA LEU A 99 -17.93 17.52 4.97
C LEU A 99 -16.72 17.24 5.85
N ALA A 100 -15.53 17.53 5.32
CA ALA A 100 -14.24 17.34 5.97
C ALA A 100 -13.36 18.58 5.74
N ALA A 101 -12.49 18.87 6.70
CA ALA A 101 -11.56 19.99 6.65
C ALA A 101 -10.23 19.59 7.28
N ASN A 102 -9.16 19.75 6.52
CA ASN A 102 -7.81 19.39 6.90
C ASN A 102 -6.83 20.50 6.54
N PHE A 103 -5.66 20.50 7.17
CA PHE A 103 -4.52 21.27 6.65
C PHE A 103 -3.29 20.39 6.56
N GLN A 104 -2.36 20.84 5.74
CA GLN A 104 -1.16 20.11 5.43
C GLN A 104 0.06 21.02 5.41
N ILE A 105 1.18 20.47 5.89
CA ILE A 105 2.47 21.16 5.96
C ILE A 105 3.50 20.30 5.23
N LYS A 106 4.08 20.85 4.15
CA LYS A 106 5.26 20.29 3.49
C LYS A 106 6.50 21.06 3.92
N GLN A 107 7.44 20.36 4.53
CA GLN A 107 8.69 20.94 4.99
C GLN A 107 9.71 21.02 3.85
N PRO A 108 10.73 21.89 3.94
CA PRO A 108 11.79 21.96 2.94
C PRO A 108 12.36 20.59 2.57
N GLY A 109 12.41 20.28 1.28
CA GLY A 109 12.89 19.03 0.69
C GLY A 109 11.94 17.83 0.79
N GLN A 110 10.75 17.96 1.38
CA GLN A 110 9.89 16.84 1.77
C GLN A 110 8.46 16.95 1.22
N GLY A 111 7.69 15.88 1.40
CA GLY A 111 6.25 15.87 1.15
C GLY A 111 5.86 15.50 -0.27
N TYR A 112 6.46 14.48 -0.87
CA TYR A 112 5.92 13.93 -2.12
C TYR A 112 4.52 13.36 -1.88
N LEU A 113 3.57 13.71 -2.74
CA LEU A 113 2.25 13.09 -2.80
C LEU A 113 2.09 12.47 -4.18
N GLN A 114 1.98 11.14 -4.20
CA GLN A 114 1.84 10.34 -5.40
C GLN A 114 0.60 10.76 -6.22
N LEU A 115 0.64 10.56 -7.53
CA LEU A 115 -0.51 10.71 -8.40
C LEU A 115 -1.65 9.76 -7.98
N HIS A 116 -2.83 10.31 -7.69
CA HIS A 116 -4.01 9.57 -7.26
C HIS A 116 -5.30 10.34 -7.62
N GLN A 117 -6.45 9.76 -7.32
CA GLN A 117 -7.71 10.52 -7.15
C GLN A 117 -8.16 10.41 -5.69
N ASN A 118 -8.99 11.34 -5.23
CA ASN A 118 -9.55 11.25 -3.88
C ASN A 118 -10.57 10.10 -3.81
N TRP A 119 -10.79 9.60 -2.59
CA TRP A 119 -11.86 8.64 -2.35
C TRP A 119 -13.22 9.31 -2.56
N PRO A 120 -14.11 8.72 -3.36
CA PRO A 120 -15.43 9.29 -3.58
C PRO A 120 -16.21 9.29 -2.26
N VAL A 121 -16.74 10.45 -1.90
CA VAL A 121 -17.56 10.66 -0.69
C VAL A 121 -19.07 10.69 -0.99
N LEU A 122 -19.43 10.50 -2.26
CA LEU A 122 -20.78 10.49 -2.82
C LEU A 122 -20.86 9.40 -3.91
N GLU A 123 -22.05 9.19 -4.47
CA GLU A 123 -22.16 8.41 -5.70
C GLU A 123 -21.35 9.03 -6.85
N LEU A 124 -20.80 8.20 -7.74
CA LEU A 124 -19.81 8.63 -8.75
C LEU A 124 -20.31 9.69 -9.74
N ASP A 125 -21.63 9.75 -9.99
CA ASP A 125 -22.23 10.76 -10.86
C ASP A 125 -22.43 12.10 -10.14
N GLU A 126 -22.46 12.13 -8.80
CA GLU A 126 -22.51 13.36 -8.01
C GLU A 126 -21.13 14.01 -7.89
N THR A 127 -21.10 15.32 -7.69
CA THR A 127 -19.84 16.08 -7.58
C THR A 127 -19.66 16.63 -6.18
N SER A 128 -18.72 16.03 -5.46
CA SER A 128 -18.00 16.64 -4.35
C SER A 128 -16.86 17.51 -4.90
N VAL A 129 -16.59 18.62 -4.20
CA VAL A 129 -15.54 19.57 -4.58
C VAL A 129 -14.48 19.57 -3.49
N SER A 130 -13.28 19.16 -3.84
CA SER A 130 -12.09 19.39 -3.04
C SER A 130 -11.61 20.82 -3.24
N VAL A 131 -11.55 21.59 -2.16
CA VAL A 131 -11.07 22.97 -2.14
C VAL A 131 -9.70 22.98 -1.48
N TRP A 132 -8.67 23.07 -2.29
CA TRP A 132 -7.28 23.19 -1.83
C TRP A 132 -6.90 24.66 -1.82
N CYS A 133 -6.68 25.27 -0.66
CA CYS A 133 -6.35 26.70 -0.56
C CYS A 133 -4.95 26.90 0.00
N ALA A 134 -4.15 27.67 -0.72
CA ALA A 134 -2.78 27.97 -0.35
C ALA A 134 -2.75 29.00 0.78
N LEU A 135 -1.98 28.77 1.86
CA LEU A 135 -1.77 29.77 2.92
C LEU A 135 -0.47 30.54 2.76
N VAL A 136 0.32 30.18 1.76
CA VAL A 136 1.49 30.89 1.24
C VAL A 136 1.40 30.90 -0.28
N ASP A 137 2.16 31.74 -0.96
CA ASP A 137 2.25 31.66 -2.43
C ASP A 137 2.86 30.32 -2.82
N VAL A 138 2.28 29.64 -3.81
CA VAL A 138 2.70 28.31 -4.25
C VAL A 138 2.92 28.22 -5.75
N ASP A 139 3.96 27.49 -6.11
CA ASP A 139 4.38 27.21 -7.46
C ASP A 139 5.07 25.84 -7.54
N GLU A 140 5.64 25.53 -8.70
CA GLU A 140 6.35 24.27 -8.92
C GLU A 140 7.58 24.13 -7.98
N ALA A 141 8.23 25.23 -7.60
CA ALA A 141 9.43 25.20 -6.77
C ALA A 141 9.12 24.78 -5.33
N ASN A 142 7.94 25.08 -4.80
CA ASN A 142 7.55 24.75 -3.42
C ASN A 142 6.48 23.65 -3.30
N GLY A 143 6.28 22.88 -4.38
CA GLY A 143 5.44 21.70 -4.38
C GLY A 143 3.94 22.01 -4.39
N THR A 144 3.52 22.90 -5.29
CA THR A 144 2.10 23.15 -5.59
C THR A 144 1.37 21.89 -6.08
N LEU A 145 0.04 21.96 -6.15
CA LEU A 145 -0.79 20.90 -6.70
C LEU A 145 -0.52 20.76 -8.22
N HIS A 146 -0.28 19.53 -8.67
CA HIS A 146 -0.24 19.18 -10.07
C HIS A 146 -1.50 18.36 -10.39
N VAL A 147 -2.10 18.61 -11.57
CA VAL A 147 -3.34 17.95 -12.00
C VAL A 147 -3.22 17.46 -13.43
N ILE A 148 -4.02 16.47 -13.82
CA ILE A 148 -4.19 16.10 -15.23
C ILE A 148 -5.50 16.71 -15.72
N PRO A 149 -5.49 17.81 -16.49
CA PRO A 149 -6.73 18.48 -16.90
C PRO A 149 -7.67 17.55 -17.65
N GLY A 150 -8.95 17.62 -17.30
CA GLY A 150 -10.04 16.86 -17.92
C GLY A 150 -10.15 15.41 -17.48
N SER A 151 -9.29 14.95 -16.55
CA SER A 151 -9.22 13.55 -16.12
C SER A 151 -10.28 13.14 -15.08
N HIS A 152 -11.17 14.04 -14.69
CA HIS A 152 -12.28 13.77 -13.78
C HIS A 152 -13.40 12.98 -14.47
N LYS A 153 -14.01 12.07 -13.72
CA LYS A 153 -15.19 11.27 -14.11
C LYS A 153 -15.02 10.56 -15.45
N LEU A 154 -13.87 9.91 -15.65
CA LEU A 154 -13.59 9.15 -16.88
C LEU A 154 -14.05 7.69 -16.82
N VAL A 155 -13.95 7.08 -15.64
CA VAL A 155 -14.25 5.67 -15.42
C VAL A 155 -15.10 5.49 -14.16
N PRO A 156 -15.95 4.45 -14.11
CA PRO A 156 -16.71 4.10 -12.92
C PRO A 156 -15.82 3.42 -11.87
N HIS A 157 -14.73 4.07 -11.46
CA HIS A 157 -13.76 3.55 -10.50
C HIS A 157 -14.00 4.15 -9.11
N VAL A 158 -14.00 3.29 -8.11
CA VAL A 158 -14.05 3.66 -6.70
C VAL A 158 -12.67 3.36 -6.11
N GLU A 159 -11.89 4.40 -5.88
CA GLU A 159 -10.65 4.29 -5.11
C GLU A 159 -10.99 4.26 -3.61
N SER A 160 -10.37 3.35 -2.88
CA SER A 160 -10.55 3.22 -1.42
C SER A 160 -9.30 2.59 -0.80
N ALA A 161 -9.23 2.49 0.53
CA ALA A 161 -8.08 1.91 1.21
C ALA A 161 -7.67 0.50 0.72
N GLY A 162 -8.62 -0.28 0.17
CA GLY A 162 -8.36 -1.61 -0.39
C GLY A 162 -8.30 -1.67 -1.93
N ASN A 163 -8.57 -0.58 -2.64
CA ASN A 163 -8.68 -0.53 -4.10
C ASN A 163 -7.78 0.59 -4.64
N PRO A 164 -6.64 0.25 -5.27
CA PRO A 164 -5.72 1.26 -5.79
C PRO A 164 -6.29 1.93 -7.04
N CYS A 165 -5.84 3.16 -7.28
CA CYS A 165 -6.21 3.99 -8.43
C CYS A 165 -6.21 3.23 -9.77
N PHE A 166 -7.13 3.54 -10.68
CA PHE A 166 -7.28 2.86 -11.98
C PHE A 166 -6.10 3.04 -12.96
N ILE A 167 -5.11 3.84 -12.59
CA ILE A 167 -3.87 4.11 -13.34
C ILE A 167 -2.61 3.55 -12.66
N SER A 168 -2.73 2.77 -11.59
CA SER A 168 -1.57 2.23 -10.86
C SER A 168 -0.56 1.49 -11.74
N ASP A 169 -1.02 0.78 -12.76
CA ASP A 169 -0.14 0.04 -13.68
C ASP A 169 0.65 0.95 -14.64
N VAL A 170 0.23 2.21 -14.82
CA VAL A 170 0.79 3.17 -15.80
C VAL A 170 1.11 4.52 -15.18
N MET A 171 1.34 4.54 -13.86
CA MET A 171 1.43 5.78 -13.09
C MET A 171 2.61 6.65 -13.51
N ALA A 172 3.76 6.05 -13.82
CA ALA A 172 4.94 6.78 -14.27
C ALA A 172 4.71 7.48 -15.62
N GLU A 173 4.00 6.84 -16.54
CA GLU A 173 3.61 7.43 -17.81
C GLU A 173 2.50 8.48 -17.64
N ALA A 174 1.59 8.28 -16.70
CA ALA A 174 0.54 9.25 -16.39
C ALA A 174 1.08 10.51 -15.71
N GLU A 175 2.16 10.40 -14.91
CA GLU A 175 2.85 11.55 -14.32
C GLU A 175 3.42 12.52 -15.38
N GLU A 176 3.71 12.04 -16.60
CA GLU A 176 4.12 12.92 -17.72
C GLU A 176 3.00 13.84 -18.22
N LEU A 177 1.74 13.60 -17.82
CA LEU A 177 0.57 14.39 -18.18
C LEU A 177 0.22 15.45 -17.11
N LEU A 178 0.96 15.50 -16.00
CA LEU A 178 0.68 16.42 -14.91
C LEU A 178 1.07 17.85 -15.27
N GLU A 179 0.17 18.78 -14.98
CA GLU A 179 0.37 20.22 -15.12
C GLU A 179 0.38 20.90 -13.74
N PRO A 180 1.40 21.72 -13.41
CA PRO A 180 1.45 22.46 -12.16
C PRO A 180 0.42 23.59 -12.15
N VAL A 181 -0.26 23.78 -11.02
CA VAL A 181 -1.24 24.86 -10.83
C VAL A 181 -0.75 25.79 -9.73
N SER A 182 -0.23 26.96 -10.10
CA SER A 182 0.19 27.99 -9.13
C SER A 182 -1.00 28.76 -8.54
N ALA A 183 -0.85 29.18 -7.29
CA ALA A 183 -1.85 29.95 -6.54
C ALA A 183 -1.16 30.91 -5.56
N ARG A 184 -1.76 32.08 -5.34
CA ARG A 184 -1.33 33.00 -4.28
C ARG A 184 -1.90 32.58 -2.94
N ALA A 185 -1.32 33.06 -1.85
CA ALA A 185 -1.88 32.91 -0.52
C ALA A 185 -3.33 33.42 -0.48
N GLY A 186 -4.26 32.56 -0.09
CA GLY A 186 -5.70 32.79 -0.05
C GLY A 186 -6.47 32.40 -1.31
N GLU A 187 -5.78 32.05 -2.40
CA GLU A 187 -6.40 31.44 -3.57
C GLU A 187 -6.59 29.93 -3.38
N ALA A 188 -7.67 29.41 -3.94
CA ALA A 188 -8.03 28.00 -3.92
C ALA A 188 -8.00 27.40 -5.32
N ILE A 189 -7.49 26.17 -5.39
CA ILE A 189 -7.60 25.25 -6.52
C ILE A 189 -8.75 24.30 -6.15
N ASN A 190 -9.88 24.44 -6.82
CA ASN A 190 -11.10 23.68 -6.55
C ASN A 190 -11.19 22.59 -7.60
N PHE A 191 -11.28 21.32 -7.21
CA PHE A 191 -11.31 20.20 -8.14
C PHE A 191 -12.32 19.12 -7.75
N ASP A 192 -12.80 18.37 -8.74
CA ASP A 192 -13.63 17.18 -8.52
C ASP A 192 -12.78 16.08 -7.89
N ASP A 193 -13.31 15.35 -6.91
CA ASP A 193 -12.55 14.31 -6.20
C ASP A 193 -12.00 13.22 -7.12
N SER A 194 -12.60 13.01 -8.30
CA SER A 194 -12.10 12.06 -9.31
C SER A 194 -11.01 12.61 -10.23
N LEU A 195 -10.63 13.89 -10.10
CA LEU A 195 -9.53 14.46 -10.88
C LEU A 195 -8.21 13.81 -10.44
N LEU A 196 -7.39 13.37 -11.40
CA LEU A 196 -6.07 12.83 -11.11
C LEU A 196 -5.15 13.98 -10.75
N HIS A 197 -4.54 13.89 -9.57
CA HIS A 197 -3.67 14.91 -9.03
C HIS A 197 -2.59 14.32 -8.14
N GLY A 198 -1.53 15.10 -7.95
CA GLY A 198 -0.40 14.77 -7.09
C GLY A 198 0.35 16.05 -6.76
N SER A 199 1.45 15.94 -6.02
CA SER A 199 2.32 17.10 -5.85
C SER A 199 3.75 16.69 -5.50
N PRO A 200 4.75 17.35 -6.11
CA PRO A 200 6.15 17.07 -5.81
C PRO A 200 6.51 17.50 -4.38
N PRO A 201 7.70 17.12 -3.87
CA PRO A 201 8.23 17.66 -2.64
C PRO A 201 8.32 19.18 -2.66
N ASN A 202 8.28 19.81 -1.50
CA ASN A 202 8.54 21.24 -1.37
C ASN A 202 10.04 21.53 -1.56
N GLY A 203 10.45 22.08 -2.70
CA GLY A 203 11.85 22.42 -2.98
C GLY A 203 12.33 23.77 -2.43
N SER A 204 11.47 24.52 -1.74
CA SER A 204 11.83 25.81 -1.12
C SER A 204 12.46 25.65 0.27
N ASP A 205 12.96 26.75 0.83
CA ASP A 205 13.60 26.82 2.14
C ASP A 205 12.64 27.10 3.30
N ALA A 206 11.34 27.25 3.01
CA ALA A 206 10.30 27.51 3.99
C ALA A 206 9.20 26.44 3.95
N PRO A 207 8.49 26.19 5.07
CA PRO A 207 7.34 25.29 5.08
C PRO A 207 6.22 25.80 4.16
N ARG A 208 5.67 24.91 3.33
CA ARG A 208 4.47 25.18 2.52
C ARG A 208 3.25 24.68 3.25
N ILE A 209 2.33 25.59 3.55
CA ILE A 209 1.09 25.30 4.28
C ILE A 209 -0.11 25.50 3.35
N ALA A 210 -1.01 24.53 3.31
CA ALA A 210 -2.27 24.62 2.58
C ALA A 210 -3.40 23.94 3.35
N ILE A 211 -4.63 24.37 3.11
CA ILE A 211 -5.84 23.71 3.62
C ILE A 211 -6.47 22.86 2.52
N GLN A 212 -7.14 21.79 2.90
CA GLN A 212 -7.95 20.93 2.04
C GLN A 212 -9.33 20.78 2.67
N LEU A 213 -10.37 21.20 1.95
CA LEU A 213 -11.76 21.01 2.37
C LEU A 213 -12.44 20.07 1.37
N THR A 214 -13.23 19.13 1.86
CA THR A 214 -14.14 18.36 1.01
C THR A 214 -15.53 18.96 1.17
N CYS A 215 -16.09 19.49 0.09
CA CYS A 215 -17.40 20.11 0.06
C CYS A 215 -18.39 19.24 -0.72
N ILE A 216 -19.59 19.04 -0.18
CA ILE A 216 -20.66 18.22 -0.78
C ILE A 216 -21.97 19.02 -0.91
N PRO A 217 -22.92 18.61 -1.77
CA PRO A 217 -24.28 19.14 -1.74
C PRO A 217 -24.83 19.19 -0.31
N LYS A 218 -25.51 20.27 0.04
CA LYS A 218 -26.03 20.45 1.40
C LYS A 218 -27.01 19.33 1.80
N GLU A 219 -27.79 18.86 0.83
CA GLU A 219 -28.78 17.79 0.91
C GLU A 219 -28.21 16.39 0.77
N ALA A 220 -26.95 16.25 0.33
CA ALA A 220 -26.38 14.94 0.07
C ALA A 220 -26.05 14.17 1.35
N SER A 221 -26.24 12.85 1.24
CA SER A 221 -25.86 11.87 2.26
C SER A 221 -24.49 11.30 1.89
N PRO A 222 -23.43 11.66 2.62
CA PRO A 222 -22.08 11.21 2.31
C PRO A 222 -21.89 9.73 2.61
N VAL A 223 -21.03 9.10 1.83
CA VAL A 223 -20.74 7.66 1.90
C VAL A 223 -19.26 7.38 1.87
N TYR A 224 -18.86 6.28 2.50
CA TYR A 224 -17.55 5.68 2.34
C TYR A 224 -17.72 4.30 1.70
N PHE A 225 -16.86 3.96 0.73
CA PHE A 225 -16.94 2.68 0.02
C PHE A 225 -15.94 1.66 0.56
N CYS A 226 -16.47 0.54 1.03
CA CYS A 226 -15.73 -0.61 1.50
C CYS A 226 -15.73 -1.72 0.46
N GLN A 227 -14.64 -2.49 0.40
CA GLN A 227 -14.61 -3.71 -0.39
C GLN A 227 -15.52 -4.77 0.25
N HIS A 228 -16.55 -5.22 -0.47
CA HIS A 228 -17.43 -6.32 -0.03
C HIS A 228 -17.07 -7.64 -0.74
N SER A 229 -16.96 -7.61 -2.06
CA SER A 229 -16.56 -8.77 -2.88
C SER A 229 -15.91 -8.30 -4.18
N ALA A 230 -15.33 -9.23 -4.95
CA ALA A 230 -14.73 -8.89 -6.24
C ALA A 230 -15.69 -8.18 -7.22
N THR A 231 -17.00 -8.35 -7.04
CA THR A 231 -18.04 -7.79 -7.93
C THR A 231 -18.86 -6.68 -7.30
N HIS A 232 -18.73 -6.42 -6.00
CA HIS A 232 -19.54 -5.40 -5.31
C HIS A 232 -18.74 -4.66 -4.24
N LEU A 233 -19.04 -3.37 -4.10
CA LEU A 233 -18.60 -2.50 -3.01
C LEU A 233 -19.79 -2.23 -2.10
N GLU A 234 -19.54 -2.21 -0.80
CA GLU A 234 -20.52 -1.73 0.17
C GLU A 234 -20.31 -0.22 0.35
N ALA A 235 -21.40 0.55 0.30
CA ALA A 235 -21.40 1.93 0.73
C ALA A 235 -21.89 1.99 2.18
N VAL A 236 -21.16 2.69 3.04
CA VAL A 236 -21.56 2.97 4.42
C VAL A 236 -21.77 4.46 4.61
N HIS A 237 -22.67 4.85 5.52
CA HIS A 237 -22.88 6.25 5.86
C HIS A 237 -21.64 6.84 6.52
N ALA A 238 -21.14 7.96 5.99
CA ALA A 238 -19.87 8.57 6.40
C ALA A 238 -20.01 10.09 6.54
N ASP A 239 -20.55 10.57 7.65
CA ASP A 239 -20.69 12.00 7.92
C ASP A 239 -19.38 12.67 8.38
N THR A 240 -19.47 13.92 8.83
CA THR A 240 -18.31 14.67 9.33
C THR A 240 -17.64 13.98 10.53
N ASP A 241 -18.43 13.39 11.43
CA ASP A 241 -17.89 12.68 12.60
C ASP A 241 -17.17 11.40 12.16
N PHE A 242 -17.63 10.73 11.10
CA PHE A 242 -16.90 9.63 10.49
C PHE A 242 -15.52 10.08 10.00
N TYR A 243 -15.44 11.08 9.11
CA TYR A 243 -14.15 11.48 8.53
C TYR A 243 -13.19 12.14 9.54
N THR A 244 -13.70 12.80 10.56
CA THR A 244 -12.87 13.37 11.64
C THR A 244 -12.50 12.35 12.70
N GLY A 245 -13.36 11.37 12.98
CA GLY A 245 -13.23 10.42 14.08
C GLY A 245 -12.52 9.11 13.77
N GLN A 246 -12.35 8.75 12.49
CA GLN A 246 -11.62 7.53 12.10
C GLN A 246 -10.13 7.81 11.90
N HIS A 247 -9.28 6.87 12.30
CA HIS A 247 -7.87 6.86 11.87
C HIS A 247 -7.74 6.19 10.48
N VAL A 248 -6.82 6.64 9.64
CA VAL A 248 -6.71 6.13 8.26
C VAL A 248 -6.46 4.62 8.19
N SER A 249 -5.74 4.05 9.16
CA SER A 249 -5.51 2.60 9.25
C SER A 249 -6.77 1.81 9.58
N GLU A 250 -7.76 2.44 10.22
CA GLU A 250 -9.05 1.82 10.55
C GLU A 250 -9.97 1.82 9.34
N LEU A 251 -9.82 2.79 8.42
CA LEU A 251 -10.65 2.88 7.20
C LEU A 251 -10.46 1.68 6.25
N ALA A 252 -9.32 1.01 6.32
CA ALA A 252 -9.09 -0.24 5.60
C ALA A 252 -9.91 -1.43 6.17
N ARG A 253 -10.37 -1.33 7.41
CA ARG A 253 -11.10 -2.37 8.13
C ARG A 253 -12.56 -1.97 8.24
N ARG A 254 -13.46 -2.73 7.62
CA ARG A 254 -14.90 -2.53 7.78
C ARG A 254 -15.30 -2.77 9.24
N SER A 255 -15.48 -1.71 10.03
CA SER A 255 -15.97 -1.80 11.43
C SER A 255 -17.43 -2.25 11.44
N PRO A 256 -17.85 -3.23 12.26
CA PRO A 256 -19.24 -3.70 12.30
C PRO A 256 -20.26 -2.62 12.68
N ASP A 257 -19.83 -1.55 13.37
CA ASP A 257 -20.70 -0.48 13.83
C ASP A 257 -21.11 0.51 12.71
N TRP A 258 -20.41 0.49 11.57
CA TRP A 258 -20.77 1.38 10.46
C TRP A 258 -22.09 0.96 9.82
N LYS A 259 -22.96 1.94 9.61
CA LYS A 259 -24.28 1.74 9.01
C LYS A 259 -24.15 1.62 7.50
N SER A 260 -24.45 0.42 6.98
CA SER A 260 -24.59 0.21 5.53
C SER A 260 -25.71 1.07 4.96
N VAL A 261 -25.47 1.66 3.79
CA VAL A 261 -26.50 2.34 2.98
C VAL A 261 -26.88 1.56 1.72
N GLY A 262 -26.14 0.48 1.42
CA GLY A 262 -26.39 -0.40 0.29
C GLY A 262 -25.12 -0.80 -0.43
N PHE A 263 -25.29 -1.42 -1.61
CA PHE A 263 -24.19 -1.97 -2.39
C PHE A 263 -24.19 -1.41 -3.82
N VAL A 264 -23.01 -1.34 -4.43
CA VAL A 264 -22.83 -0.95 -5.83
C VAL A 264 -21.96 -1.97 -6.54
N GLU A 265 -22.20 -2.19 -7.83
CA GLU A 265 -21.36 -3.06 -8.65
C GLU A 265 -19.92 -2.53 -8.70
N ASN A 266 -18.95 -3.40 -8.42
CA ASN A 266 -17.54 -3.09 -8.55
C ASN A 266 -17.12 -3.19 -10.02
N ARG A 267 -16.95 -2.03 -10.67
CA ARG A 267 -16.44 -1.92 -12.05
C ARG A 267 -14.98 -1.46 -12.10
N ASN A 268 -14.25 -1.56 -11.00
CA ASN A 268 -12.85 -1.17 -10.93
C ASN A 268 -12.01 -2.00 -11.91
N ARG A 269 -11.13 -1.32 -12.65
CA ARG A 269 -10.16 -1.95 -13.54
C ARG A 269 -8.99 -1.00 -13.76
N GLN A 270 -7.81 -1.58 -13.99
CA GLN A 270 -6.66 -0.83 -14.48
C GLN A 270 -6.85 -0.47 -15.96
N ILE A 271 -6.32 0.67 -16.38
CA ILE A 271 -6.34 1.15 -17.77
C ILE A 271 -4.92 1.41 -18.29
N SER A 272 -4.77 1.35 -19.61
CA SER A 272 -3.49 1.72 -20.25
C SER A 272 -3.34 3.23 -20.39
N ILE A 273 -2.11 3.73 -20.56
CA ILE A 273 -1.88 5.16 -20.83
C ILE A 273 -2.58 5.65 -22.11
N ALA A 274 -2.62 4.83 -23.15
CA ALA A 274 -3.32 5.16 -24.40
C ALA A 274 -4.85 5.25 -24.19
N GLU A 275 -5.39 4.41 -23.32
CA GLU A 275 -6.79 4.47 -22.94
C GLU A 275 -7.10 5.69 -22.08
N LEU A 276 -6.23 6.04 -21.12
CA LEU A 276 -6.37 7.27 -20.33
C LEU A 276 -6.46 8.50 -21.24
N GLN A 277 -5.56 8.61 -22.22
CA GLN A 277 -5.55 9.73 -23.18
C GLN A 277 -6.83 9.76 -24.05
N ASP A 278 -7.31 8.61 -24.53
CA ASP A 278 -8.60 8.52 -25.26
C ASP A 278 -9.77 8.95 -24.39
N LEU A 279 -9.81 8.50 -23.14
CA LEU A 279 -10.87 8.84 -22.19
C LEU A 279 -10.86 10.33 -21.86
N ILE A 280 -9.70 10.96 -21.63
CA ILE A 280 -9.58 12.42 -21.44
C ILE A 280 -10.17 13.16 -22.64
N ALA A 281 -9.81 12.77 -23.87
CA ALA A 281 -10.33 13.39 -25.09
C ALA A 281 -11.86 13.25 -25.24
N ARG A 282 -12.43 12.15 -24.73
CA ARG A 282 -13.87 11.85 -24.76
C ARG A 282 -14.61 12.30 -23.49
N GLY A 283 -13.91 12.88 -22.52
CA GLY A 283 -14.41 13.24 -21.20
C GLY A 283 -15.74 14.01 -21.22
N PRO A 284 -15.92 15.05 -22.07
CA PRO A 284 -17.19 15.78 -22.14
C PRO A 284 -18.40 14.90 -22.47
N GLN A 285 -18.23 13.91 -23.36
CA GLN A 285 -19.30 12.97 -23.69
C GLN A 285 -19.59 12.05 -22.50
N ILE A 286 -18.56 11.45 -21.90
CA ILE A 286 -18.69 10.52 -20.76
C ILE A 286 -19.43 11.21 -19.60
N ARG A 287 -19.02 12.45 -19.26
CA ARG A 287 -19.64 13.24 -18.19
C ARG A 287 -21.09 13.64 -18.48
N SER A 288 -21.49 13.73 -19.75
CA SER A 288 -22.88 14.03 -20.13
C SER A 288 -23.81 12.82 -20.04
N GLU A 289 -23.25 11.61 -20.17
CA GLU A 289 -23.98 10.34 -20.08
C GLU A 289 -24.07 9.85 -18.63
N GLY A 290 -23.02 10.07 -17.84
CA GLY A 290 -22.88 9.53 -16.49
C GLY A 290 -22.60 8.02 -16.50
N PHE A 291 -22.25 7.47 -15.35
CA PHE A 291 -21.99 6.05 -15.19
C PHE A 291 -23.26 5.24 -14.92
N GLY A 292 -24.30 5.87 -14.37
CA GLY A 292 -25.55 5.21 -14.02
C GLY A 292 -25.39 4.16 -12.92
N LEU A 293 -24.31 4.24 -12.14
CA LEU A 293 -24.04 3.37 -10.99
C LEU A 293 -24.67 3.98 -9.75
N LYS A 294 -25.71 3.33 -9.24
CA LYS A 294 -26.47 3.74 -8.07
C LYS A 294 -26.32 2.74 -6.94
N ILE A 295 -26.26 3.24 -5.71
CA ILE A 295 -26.26 2.41 -4.51
C ILE A 295 -27.62 1.72 -4.40
N GLN A 296 -27.62 0.41 -4.18
CA GLN A 296 -28.80 -0.42 -4.02
C GLN A 296 -28.99 -0.77 -2.53
N PRO A 297 -30.00 -0.21 -1.83
CA PRO A 297 -30.16 -0.38 -0.38
C PRO A 297 -30.55 -1.80 0.05
N ASP A 298 -31.37 -2.49 -0.77
CA ASP A 298 -32.06 -3.72 -0.36
C ASP A 298 -31.43 -5.02 -0.87
N ALA A 299 -30.37 -4.92 -1.70
CA ALA A 299 -29.69 -6.07 -2.28
C ALA A 299 -28.39 -6.32 -1.53
N VAL A 300 -28.38 -7.22 -0.54
CA VAL A 300 -27.11 -7.76 -0.01
C VAL A 300 -26.60 -8.77 -1.04
N PRO A 301 -25.56 -8.46 -1.82
CA PRO A 301 -25.01 -9.40 -2.76
C PRO A 301 -24.40 -10.55 -1.94
N PRO A 302 -24.53 -11.81 -2.39
CA PRO A 302 -23.87 -12.91 -1.73
C PRO A 302 -22.38 -12.58 -1.62
N PHE A 303 -21.81 -12.82 -0.43
CA PHE A 303 -20.37 -12.73 -0.22
C PHE A 303 -19.71 -13.86 -1.03
N ASN A 304 -19.48 -13.60 -2.31
CA ASN A 304 -18.77 -14.49 -3.20
C ASN A 304 -17.30 -14.08 -3.17
N ALA A 305 -16.50 -14.82 -2.42
CA ALA A 305 -15.04 -14.69 -2.42
C ALA A 305 -14.40 -15.02 -3.79
N ASN A 306 -15.20 -15.38 -4.81
CA ASN A 306 -14.70 -15.73 -6.13
C ASN A 306 -15.80 -15.56 -7.22
N PRO A 307 -15.61 -14.75 -8.29
CA PRO A 307 -16.55 -14.72 -9.39
C PRO A 307 -16.16 -15.79 -10.43
N ALA A 308 -16.88 -16.91 -10.44
CA ALA A 308 -16.93 -17.77 -11.61
C ALA A 308 -17.56 -16.99 -12.78
N GLY A 309 -16.74 -16.43 -13.67
CA GLY A 309 -17.23 -15.80 -14.90
C GLY A 309 -16.42 -14.63 -15.47
N ALA A 310 -15.39 -14.11 -14.79
CA ALA A 310 -14.52 -13.11 -15.41
C ALA A 310 -13.71 -13.75 -16.55
N PRO A 311 -13.73 -13.22 -17.79
CA PRO A 311 -12.97 -13.80 -18.87
C PRO A 311 -11.47 -13.68 -18.58
N THR A 312 -10.79 -14.82 -18.63
CA THR A 312 -9.34 -14.90 -18.38
C THR A 312 -8.57 -14.01 -19.35
N LEU A 313 -7.39 -13.56 -18.96
CA LEU A 313 -6.47 -12.79 -19.81
C LEU A 313 -6.24 -13.48 -21.18
N ARG A 314 -6.22 -14.82 -21.22
CA ARG A 314 -6.16 -15.63 -22.44
C ARG A 314 -7.37 -15.43 -23.38
N GLN A 315 -8.58 -15.27 -22.84
CA GLN A 315 -9.79 -15.01 -23.62
C GLN A 315 -9.80 -13.57 -24.19
N ARG A 316 -9.26 -12.60 -23.44
CA ARG A 316 -9.08 -11.20 -23.91
C ARG A 316 -8.05 -11.10 -25.04
N ILE A 317 -6.94 -11.85 -24.95
CA ILE A 317 -5.90 -11.90 -25.98
C ILE A 317 -6.39 -12.54 -27.28
N ARG A 318 -7.22 -13.60 -27.21
CA ARG A 318 -7.82 -14.21 -28.41
C ARG A 318 -8.78 -13.28 -29.15
N ALA A 319 -9.52 -12.43 -28.43
CA ALA A 319 -10.40 -11.43 -29.03
C ALA A 319 -9.63 -10.30 -29.73
N ALA A 320 -8.44 -9.94 -29.23
CA ALA A 320 -7.56 -8.93 -29.81
C ALA A 320 -6.77 -9.41 -31.04
N ALA A 321 -6.54 -10.73 -31.17
CA ALA A 321 -5.73 -11.32 -32.24
C ALA A 321 -6.34 -11.24 -33.67
N GLY A 322 -7.55 -10.70 -33.82
CA GLY A 322 -8.24 -10.58 -35.11
C GLY A 322 -7.88 -9.34 -35.95
N ARG A 323 -7.11 -8.38 -35.43
CA ARG A 323 -6.77 -7.14 -36.15
C ARG A 323 -5.27 -7.06 -36.43
N ARG A 324 -4.89 -7.35 -37.69
CA ARG A 324 -3.51 -7.20 -38.19
C ARG A 324 -3.08 -5.72 -38.17
N ALA A 325 -2.07 -5.38 -37.38
CA ALA A 325 -1.31 -4.14 -37.52
C ALA A 325 -0.10 -4.33 -38.45
N PRO A 326 0.23 -3.39 -39.35
CA PRO A 326 1.45 -3.42 -40.15
C PRO A 326 2.67 -2.90 -39.36
N VAL A 327 3.83 -3.53 -39.59
CA VAL A 327 5.15 -3.24 -38.99
C VAL A 327 5.90 -2.24 -39.91
N PRO A 328 6.65 -1.26 -39.37
CA PRO A 328 8.08 -1.47 -39.13
C PRO A 328 8.62 -0.91 -37.80
N LEU A 329 8.23 -1.51 -36.66
CA LEU A 329 8.84 -1.32 -35.33
C LEU A 329 10.27 -1.88 -35.17
N LYS A 330 10.86 -2.47 -36.23
CA LYS A 330 12.22 -3.06 -36.18
C LYS A 330 13.36 -2.05 -35.94
N ARG A 331 13.13 -0.74 -36.12
CA ARG A 331 14.12 0.30 -35.79
C ARG A 331 14.01 0.82 -34.35
N LEU A 332 12.85 0.73 -33.71
CA LEU A 332 12.66 1.16 -32.32
C LEU A 332 13.11 0.09 -31.31
N TYR A 333 12.95 -1.19 -31.67
CA TYR A 333 13.37 -2.34 -30.84
C TYR A 333 14.88 -2.47 -30.61
N ARG A 334 15.72 -1.73 -31.35
CA ARG A 334 17.17 -1.74 -31.14
C ARG A 334 17.63 -0.74 -30.06
N ARG A 335 16.75 0.19 -29.63
CA ARG A 335 17.02 1.15 -28.54
C ARG A 335 16.48 0.74 -27.17
N LEU A 336 15.65 -0.30 -27.10
CA LEU A 336 15.05 -0.80 -25.85
C LEU A 336 15.71 -2.09 -25.31
N ARG A 337 16.89 -2.48 -25.82
CA ARG A 337 17.71 -3.47 -25.11
C ARG A 337 18.35 -2.81 -23.90
N GLY A 338 17.98 -3.36 -22.75
CA GLY A 338 18.43 -3.07 -21.39
C GLY A 338 19.74 -2.31 -21.26
N ARG A 339 19.71 -1.32 -20.37
CA ARG A 339 20.89 -1.12 -19.52
C ARG A 339 21.20 -2.48 -18.89
N PRO A 340 22.44 -2.98 -18.97
CA PRO A 340 22.87 -4.08 -18.13
C PRO A 340 22.50 -3.72 -16.69
N LEU A 341 22.04 -4.70 -15.91
CA LEU A 341 22.17 -4.62 -14.45
C LEU A 341 23.65 -4.29 -14.20
N THR A 342 23.95 -3.02 -13.93
CA THR A 342 25.32 -2.62 -13.64
C THR A 342 25.71 -3.25 -12.32
N ASP A 343 26.91 -3.81 -12.23
CA ASP A 343 27.55 -4.33 -11.00
C ASP A 343 27.82 -3.23 -9.95
N THR A 344 27.11 -2.10 -10.03
CA THR A 344 27.19 -1.01 -9.07
C THR A 344 26.18 -1.31 -7.97
N PRO A 345 26.61 -1.46 -6.71
CA PRO A 345 25.69 -1.70 -5.62
C PRO A 345 24.67 -0.54 -5.57
N PRO A 346 23.39 -0.81 -5.27
CA PRO A 346 22.47 0.25 -4.91
C PRO A 346 23.07 1.04 -3.75
N SER A 347 22.72 2.32 -3.66
CA SER A 347 23.09 3.27 -2.59
C SER A 347 23.33 2.57 -1.24
N PRO A 348 24.33 3.01 -0.44
CA PRO A 348 24.71 2.30 0.78
C PRO A 348 23.46 2.07 1.63
N ILE A 349 23.13 0.78 1.82
CA ILE A 349 22.17 0.28 2.79
C ILE A 349 22.34 1.13 4.04
N ARG A 350 21.31 1.90 4.40
CA ARG A 350 21.37 2.79 5.56
C ARG A 350 21.53 1.87 6.77
N ASP A 351 22.72 1.91 7.35
CA ASP A 351 23.18 0.95 8.34
C ASP A 351 22.31 0.96 9.60
N ALA A 352 21.28 0.10 9.60
CA ALA A 352 20.52 -0.30 10.79
C ALA A 352 20.70 -1.80 11.07
N ARG A 353 21.66 -2.45 10.40
CA ARG A 353 22.10 -3.79 10.79
C ARG A 353 22.71 -3.69 12.18
N SER A 354 22.62 -4.77 12.96
CA SER A 354 23.56 -4.92 14.07
C SER A 354 24.97 -4.76 13.51
N ASN A 355 25.90 -4.20 14.29
CA ASN A 355 27.33 -4.17 13.93
C ASN A 355 27.93 -5.59 13.73
N SER A 356 27.14 -6.65 13.86
CA SER A 356 27.54 -8.04 13.67
C SER A 356 27.58 -8.39 12.18
N ALA A 357 28.69 -9.03 11.78
CA ALA A 357 28.79 -9.61 10.44
C ALA A 357 27.71 -10.68 10.25
N PRO A 358 27.13 -10.83 9.04
CA PRO A 358 26.20 -11.91 8.77
C PRO A 358 26.85 -13.28 8.98
N HIS A 359 26.06 -14.25 9.44
CA HIS A 359 26.48 -15.65 9.52
C HIS A 359 26.79 -16.21 8.13
N ALA A 360 27.75 -17.11 8.03
CA ALA A 360 27.94 -17.85 6.79
C ALA A 360 26.75 -18.80 6.57
N VAL A 361 26.47 -19.13 5.31
CA VAL A 361 25.42 -20.10 4.95
C VAL A 361 25.61 -21.44 5.68
N SER A 362 26.85 -21.86 5.93
CA SER A 362 27.15 -23.06 6.71
C SER A 362 26.70 -22.98 8.17
N ASP A 363 26.80 -21.81 8.81
CA ASP A 363 26.44 -21.65 10.21
C ASP A 363 24.92 -21.76 10.40
N VAL A 364 24.15 -21.19 9.47
CA VAL A 364 22.68 -21.30 9.43
C VAL A 364 22.26 -22.74 9.12
N ARG A 365 22.93 -23.40 8.15
CA ARG A 365 22.69 -24.82 7.85
C ARG A 365 22.89 -25.67 9.10
N ASP A 366 24.05 -25.56 9.74
CA ASP A 366 24.42 -26.41 10.87
C ASP A 366 23.49 -26.16 12.07
N TYR A 367 23.07 -24.90 12.28
CA TYR A 367 22.04 -24.53 13.26
C TYR A 367 20.73 -25.30 13.05
N TYR A 368 20.20 -25.31 11.82
CA TYR A 368 18.95 -26.01 11.54
C TYR A 368 19.11 -27.53 11.46
N GLU A 369 20.28 -28.07 11.07
CA GLU A 369 20.55 -29.50 11.14
C GLU A 369 20.51 -30.00 12.60
N GLU A 370 21.08 -29.24 13.53
CA GLU A 370 21.07 -29.57 14.97
C GLU A 370 19.68 -29.42 15.59
N LEU A 371 18.99 -28.30 15.32
CA LEU A 371 17.83 -27.89 16.12
C LEU A 371 16.47 -28.22 15.49
N THR A 372 16.42 -28.88 14.33
CA THR A 372 15.14 -29.24 13.69
C THR A 372 14.21 -30.03 14.63
N GLY A 373 14.77 -30.89 15.49
CA GLY A 373 13.99 -31.62 16.50
C GLY A 373 13.32 -30.70 17.52
N ASP A 374 14.08 -29.73 18.04
CA ASP A 374 13.58 -28.76 19.02
C ASP A 374 12.56 -27.81 18.40
N TYR A 375 12.80 -27.37 17.15
CA TYR A 375 11.83 -26.59 16.37
C TYR A 375 10.51 -27.33 16.20
N LEU A 376 10.54 -28.63 15.89
CA LEU A 376 9.33 -29.46 15.79
C LEU A 376 8.60 -29.58 17.14
N ALA A 377 9.34 -29.74 18.24
CA ALA A 377 8.76 -29.86 19.57
C ALA A 377 8.18 -28.52 20.08
N GLY A 378 8.82 -27.39 19.76
CA GLY A 378 8.38 -26.05 20.16
C GLY A 378 7.27 -25.48 19.28
N PHE A 379 7.49 -25.43 17.96
CA PHE A 379 6.60 -24.77 16.98
C PHE A 379 5.62 -25.71 16.28
N GLY A 380 5.80 -27.04 16.40
CA GLY A 380 5.08 -28.00 15.54
C GLY A 380 5.66 -27.99 14.13
N GLN A 381 4.85 -28.27 13.11
CA GLN A 381 5.34 -28.35 11.72
C GLN A 381 5.42 -26.99 11.02
N VAL A 382 4.74 -25.97 11.54
CA VAL A 382 4.65 -24.62 10.96
C VAL A 382 5.56 -23.69 11.75
N PHE A 383 6.80 -23.55 11.28
CA PHE A 383 7.82 -22.72 11.92
C PHE A 383 7.54 -21.23 11.63
N GLN A 384 6.86 -20.57 12.56
CA GLN A 384 6.56 -19.14 12.55
C GLN A 384 6.58 -18.63 14.00
N GLY A 385 7.44 -17.67 14.29
CA GLY A 385 7.59 -16.98 15.56
C GLY A 385 6.47 -15.97 15.81
N SER A 386 6.10 -15.17 14.81
CA SER A 386 4.97 -14.24 14.91
C SER A 386 3.77 -14.84 14.22
N ARG A 387 2.76 -15.25 14.99
CA ARG A 387 1.60 -15.97 14.48
C ARG A 387 0.39 -15.81 15.41
N PRO A 388 -0.84 -16.02 14.92
CA PRO A 388 -1.97 -16.25 15.82
C PRO A 388 -1.77 -17.56 16.58
N GLU A 389 -2.55 -17.75 17.65
CA GLU A 389 -2.50 -18.97 18.45
C GLU A 389 -2.88 -20.21 17.61
N SER A 390 -3.85 -20.06 16.71
CA SER A 390 -4.33 -21.12 15.83
C SER A 390 -3.42 -21.30 14.61
N THR A 391 -2.92 -22.52 14.40
CA THR A 391 -2.19 -22.88 13.16
C THR A 391 -3.10 -22.74 11.93
N GLU A 392 -4.38 -23.10 12.03
CA GLU A 392 -5.28 -23.02 10.89
C GLU A 392 -5.57 -21.56 10.50
N GLU A 393 -5.75 -20.68 11.49
CA GLU A 393 -5.92 -19.24 11.25
C GLU A 393 -4.71 -18.65 10.53
N LEU A 394 -3.50 -19.01 10.96
CA LEU A 394 -2.27 -18.59 10.29
C LEU A 394 -2.22 -19.07 8.83
N LEU A 395 -2.59 -20.31 8.58
CA LEU A 395 -2.54 -20.89 7.23
C LEU A 395 -3.62 -20.29 6.32
N ASP A 396 -4.83 -20.03 6.83
CA ASP A 396 -5.88 -19.31 6.10
C ASP A 396 -5.43 -17.90 5.76
N TYR A 397 -4.86 -17.21 6.75
CA TYR A 397 -4.28 -15.88 6.59
C TYR A 397 -3.20 -15.84 5.49
N LEU A 398 -2.26 -16.78 5.50
CA LEU A 398 -1.15 -16.82 4.55
C LEU A 398 -1.62 -17.06 3.10
N VAL A 399 -2.72 -17.79 2.89
CA VAL A 399 -3.32 -17.97 1.55
C VAL A 399 -3.74 -16.62 0.98
N ASP A 400 -4.45 -15.82 1.78
CA ASP A 400 -5.00 -14.54 1.32
C ASP A 400 -3.91 -13.47 1.24
N ALA A 401 -3.03 -13.40 2.25
CA ALA A 401 -1.93 -12.44 2.29
C ALA A 401 -0.96 -12.63 1.11
N ALA A 402 -0.56 -13.87 0.80
CA ALA A 402 0.30 -14.16 -0.34
C ALA A 402 -0.45 -14.19 -1.69
N ALA A 403 -1.76 -13.90 -1.69
CA ALA A 403 -2.63 -13.96 -2.87
C ALA A 403 -2.48 -15.27 -3.64
N LEU A 404 -2.59 -16.41 -2.94
CA LEU A 404 -2.47 -17.74 -3.53
C LEU A 404 -3.80 -18.15 -4.18
N GLU A 405 -3.69 -18.58 -5.43
CA GLU A 405 -4.82 -19.06 -6.23
C GLU A 405 -4.57 -20.50 -6.71
N ASP A 406 -5.66 -21.20 -7.01
CA ASP A 406 -5.60 -22.54 -7.58
C ASP A 406 -4.84 -22.55 -8.91
N GLY A 407 -4.07 -23.61 -9.15
CA GLY A 407 -3.22 -23.79 -10.33
C GLY A 407 -1.84 -23.15 -10.24
N MET A 408 -1.53 -22.37 -9.20
CA MET A 408 -0.22 -21.73 -9.03
C MET A 408 0.90 -22.72 -8.72
N THR A 409 2.09 -22.40 -9.22
CA THR A 409 3.37 -23.01 -8.83
C THR A 409 4.10 -22.04 -7.90
N VAL A 410 4.37 -22.50 -6.69
CA VAL A 410 4.83 -21.67 -5.57
C VAL A 410 6.19 -22.18 -5.09
N LEU A 411 7.13 -21.27 -4.88
CA LEU A 411 8.38 -21.54 -4.17
C LEU A 411 8.24 -21.13 -2.70
N ASP A 412 8.49 -22.03 -1.78
CA ASP A 412 8.67 -21.73 -0.35
C ASP A 412 10.19 -21.75 -0.05
N ALA A 413 10.80 -20.56 -0.02
CA ALA A 413 12.24 -20.40 0.14
C ALA A 413 12.60 -20.29 1.63
N GLY A 414 13.21 -21.35 2.18
CA GLY A 414 13.37 -21.55 3.62
C GLY A 414 12.21 -22.34 4.23
N CYS A 415 11.72 -23.38 3.55
CA CYS A 415 10.45 -24.05 3.85
C CYS A 415 10.37 -24.84 5.16
N GLY A 416 11.46 -24.93 5.94
CA GLY A 416 11.55 -25.83 7.09
C GLY A 416 11.22 -27.27 6.69
N VAL A 417 10.41 -27.94 7.51
CA VAL A 417 9.88 -29.29 7.23
C VAL A 417 8.66 -29.29 6.28
N GLY A 418 8.33 -28.16 5.66
CA GLY A 418 7.21 -28.04 4.70
C GLY A 418 5.83 -27.90 5.34
N GLY A 419 5.72 -27.50 6.61
CA GLY A 419 4.44 -27.30 7.29
C GLY A 419 3.53 -26.28 6.58
N PRO A 420 3.99 -25.05 6.31
CA PRO A 420 3.23 -24.09 5.52
C PRO A 420 2.82 -24.68 4.17
N ALA A 421 3.76 -25.25 3.41
CA ALA A 421 3.47 -25.88 2.13
C ALA A 421 2.31 -26.91 2.19
N MET A 422 2.31 -27.81 3.18
CA MET A 422 1.23 -28.78 3.38
C MET A 422 -0.10 -28.10 3.74
N GLY A 423 -0.06 -27.10 4.63
CA GLY A 423 -1.25 -26.36 5.06
C GLY A 423 -1.88 -25.53 3.95
N LEU A 424 -1.06 -24.89 3.11
CA LEU A 424 -1.48 -24.09 1.96
C LEU A 424 -2.01 -25.00 0.84
N ALA A 425 -1.34 -26.12 0.56
CA ALA A 425 -1.80 -27.11 -0.42
C ALA A 425 -3.14 -27.77 -0.03
N ALA A 426 -3.47 -27.84 1.27
CA ALA A 426 -4.78 -28.29 1.73
C ALA A 426 -5.91 -27.28 1.43
N ARG A 427 -5.57 -25.98 1.26
CA ARG A 427 -6.52 -24.86 1.08
C ARG A 427 -6.70 -24.41 -0.37
N ARG A 428 -5.69 -24.66 -1.21
CA ARG A 428 -5.65 -24.28 -2.63
C ARG A 428 -5.02 -25.40 -3.44
N ASP A 429 -5.44 -25.59 -4.69
CA ASP A 429 -4.83 -26.52 -5.66
C ASP A 429 -3.52 -25.96 -6.24
N ILE A 430 -2.53 -25.78 -5.37
CA ILE A 430 -1.18 -25.31 -5.74
C ILE A 430 -0.16 -26.44 -5.79
N ARG A 431 0.92 -26.21 -6.53
CA ARG A 431 2.15 -27.00 -6.49
C ARG A 431 3.22 -26.22 -5.75
N VAL A 432 3.85 -26.82 -4.75
CA VAL A 432 4.85 -26.15 -3.92
C VAL A 432 6.21 -26.83 -4.08
N GLU A 433 7.22 -26.06 -4.48
CA GLU A 433 8.61 -26.46 -4.35
C GLU A 433 9.19 -25.78 -3.11
N GLY A 434 9.57 -26.58 -2.11
CA GLY A 434 10.21 -26.09 -0.89
C GLY A 434 11.73 -26.20 -1.01
N LEU A 435 12.44 -25.15 -0.61
CA LEU A 435 13.89 -25.13 -0.55
C LEU A 435 14.34 -24.89 0.89
N THR A 436 15.24 -25.71 1.42
CA THR A 436 15.88 -25.48 2.74
C THR A 436 17.33 -25.93 2.75
N LEU A 437 18.17 -25.32 3.59
CA LEU A 437 19.57 -25.69 3.74
C LEU A 437 19.75 -27.03 4.46
N ALA A 438 18.88 -27.35 5.42
CA ALA A 438 19.02 -28.50 6.31
C ALA A 438 18.47 -29.78 5.68
N ARG A 439 19.32 -30.78 5.52
CA ARG A 439 18.97 -32.11 5.02
C ARG A 439 17.98 -32.81 5.95
N ALA A 440 18.15 -32.68 7.26
CA ALA A 440 17.21 -33.26 8.24
C ALA A 440 15.76 -32.78 8.00
N GLN A 441 15.58 -31.51 7.61
CA GLN A 441 14.26 -30.97 7.31
C GLN A 441 13.67 -31.53 6.02
N VAL A 442 14.50 -31.71 4.98
CA VAL A 442 14.08 -32.33 3.70
C VAL A 442 13.66 -33.78 3.94
N GLU A 443 14.46 -34.57 4.65
CA GLU A 443 14.17 -35.98 4.93
C GLU A 443 12.88 -36.12 5.74
N ARG A 444 12.74 -35.33 6.82
CA ARG A 444 11.55 -35.36 7.67
C ARG A 444 10.30 -34.84 6.96
N GLY A 445 10.40 -33.72 6.26
CA GLY A 445 9.29 -33.11 5.53
C GLY A 445 8.81 -33.98 4.38
N THR A 446 9.73 -34.62 3.64
CA THR A 446 9.37 -35.56 2.55
C THR A 446 8.56 -36.76 3.09
N ALA A 447 8.94 -37.30 4.25
CA ALA A 447 8.18 -38.37 4.90
C ALA A 447 6.76 -37.89 5.29
N LEU A 448 6.64 -36.70 5.90
CA LEU A 448 5.35 -36.12 6.29
C LEU A 448 4.44 -35.84 5.07
N ILE A 449 5.00 -35.33 3.98
CA ILE A 449 4.29 -35.09 2.72
C ILE A 449 3.77 -36.40 2.12
N ALA A 450 4.58 -37.46 2.14
CA ALA A 450 4.18 -38.78 1.67
C ALA A 450 3.07 -39.40 2.54
N GLU A 451 3.18 -39.30 3.87
CA GLU A 451 2.16 -39.76 4.82
C GLU A 451 0.80 -39.07 4.59
N ARG A 452 0.80 -37.81 4.14
CA ARG A 452 -0.41 -37.05 3.79
C ARG A 452 -0.89 -37.24 2.35
N GLY A 453 -0.19 -38.03 1.55
CA GLY A 453 -0.52 -38.24 0.14
C GLY A 453 -0.40 -36.98 -0.73
N LEU A 454 0.52 -36.07 -0.39
CA LEU A 454 0.74 -34.79 -1.09
C LEU A 454 1.99 -34.79 -1.99
N SER A 455 2.60 -35.95 -2.21
CA SER A 455 3.86 -36.07 -2.97
C SER A 455 3.76 -35.67 -4.44
N ASP A 456 2.56 -35.62 -5.01
CA ASP A 456 2.29 -35.13 -6.37
C ASP A 456 2.22 -33.60 -6.44
N ARG A 457 2.11 -32.92 -5.29
CA ARG A 457 1.90 -31.48 -5.19
C ARG A 457 3.03 -30.74 -4.47
N ILE A 458 3.77 -31.42 -3.59
CA ILE A 458 4.82 -30.79 -2.78
C ILE A 458 6.13 -31.57 -2.95
N THR A 459 7.20 -30.86 -3.28
CA THR A 459 8.56 -31.41 -3.32
C THR A 459 9.48 -30.55 -2.49
N LEU A 460 10.24 -31.15 -1.58
CA LEU A 460 11.27 -30.46 -0.81
C LEU A 460 12.65 -30.78 -1.39
N ARG A 461 13.52 -29.77 -1.44
CA ARG A 461 14.89 -29.89 -1.94
C ARG A 461 15.85 -29.27 -0.94
N GLN A 462 17.01 -29.90 -0.80
CA GLN A 462 18.14 -29.26 -0.11
C GLN A 462 18.78 -28.25 -1.06
N GLY A 463 18.96 -27.01 -0.61
CA GLY A 463 19.68 -25.99 -1.37
C GLY A 463 19.68 -24.62 -0.73
N ASP A 464 20.45 -23.72 -1.33
CA ASP A 464 20.67 -22.36 -0.85
C ASP A 464 19.86 -21.36 -1.66
N PHE A 465 18.99 -20.58 -1.00
CA PHE A 465 18.20 -19.56 -1.67
C PHE A 465 19.03 -18.36 -2.17
N HIS A 466 20.33 -18.26 -1.86
CA HIS A 466 21.23 -17.33 -2.56
C HIS A 466 21.51 -17.78 -4.01
N GLN A 467 21.11 -19.01 -4.36
CA GLN A 467 21.39 -19.64 -5.66
C GLN A 467 20.11 -20.01 -6.42
N LEU A 468 18.97 -19.35 -6.11
CA LEU A 468 17.66 -19.68 -6.69
C LEU A 468 17.66 -19.77 -8.22
N ASP A 469 18.34 -18.84 -8.89
CA ASP A 469 18.41 -18.76 -10.35
C ASP A 469 19.30 -19.83 -11.02
N SER A 470 20.11 -20.53 -10.22
CA SER A 470 20.85 -21.71 -10.64
C SER A 470 20.10 -23.01 -10.35
N ILE A 471 19.24 -23.02 -9.33
CA ILE A 471 18.47 -24.19 -8.88
C ILE A 471 17.20 -24.33 -9.72
N PHE A 472 16.54 -23.21 -10.00
CA PHE A 472 15.25 -23.17 -10.70
C PHE A 472 15.34 -22.42 -12.02
N PRO A 473 14.51 -22.78 -13.01
CA PRO A 473 14.42 -22.03 -14.26
C PRO A 473 13.96 -20.59 -14.02
N ALA A 474 14.39 -19.68 -14.89
CA ALA A 474 13.82 -18.34 -14.94
C ALA A 474 12.31 -18.41 -15.25
N GLU A 475 11.54 -17.50 -14.68
CA GLU A 475 10.09 -17.36 -14.95
C GLU A 475 9.27 -18.64 -14.72
N HIS A 476 9.61 -19.39 -13.67
CA HIS A 476 8.97 -20.67 -13.33
C HIS A 476 7.85 -20.54 -12.30
N PHE A 477 7.98 -19.65 -11.31
CA PHE A 477 7.05 -19.54 -10.19
C PHE A 477 6.02 -18.42 -10.35
N ASP A 478 4.78 -18.66 -9.93
CA ASP A 478 3.74 -17.64 -9.79
C ASP A 478 3.92 -16.87 -8.48
N ARG A 479 4.44 -17.54 -7.44
CA ARG A 479 4.71 -16.97 -6.11
C ARG A 479 6.05 -17.46 -5.59
N VAL A 480 6.80 -16.56 -4.96
CA VAL A 480 7.97 -16.90 -4.12
C VAL A 480 7.68 -16.40 -2.73
N LEU A 481 7.72 -17.29 -1.75
CA LEU A 481 7.42 -17.01 -0.35
C LEU A 481 8.70 -17.05 0.46
N PHE A 482 8.88 -16.04 1.31
CA PHE A 482 9.81 -16.06 2.44
C PHE A 482 8.98 -15.94 3.72
N LEU A 483 8.83 -17.05 4.42
CA LEU A 483 8.05 -17.13 5.65
C LEU A 483 9.04 -17.24 6.82
N GLU A 484 9.44 -16.08 7.36
CA GLU A 484 10.43 -15.91 8.42
C GLU A 484 11.77 -16.61 8.12
N SER A 485 12.23 -16.45 6.87
CA SER A 485 13.42 -17.11 6.37
C SER A 485 14.46 -16.16 5.76
N ILE A 486 14.06 -14.97 5.30
CA ILE A 486 14.98 -14.03 4.65
C ILE A 486 15.89 -13.33 5.67
N CYS A 487 15.48 -13.26 6.94
CA CYS A 487 16.32 -12.87 8.06
C CYS A 487 17.55 -13.76 8.27
N HIS A 488 17.66 -14.93 7.62
CA HIS A 488 18.87 -15.76 7.62
C HIS A 488 19.79 -15.50 6.43
N ALA A 489 19.41 -14.62 5.49
CA ALA A 489 20.20 -14.35 4.31
C ALA A 489 21.48 -13.59 4.66
N GLN A 490 22.62 -14.09 4.19
CA GLN A 490 23.89 -13.37 4.27
C GLN A 490 23.87 -12.11 3.39
N ASP A 491 23.21 -12.22 2.23
CA ASP A 491 22.95 -11.12 1.30
C ASP A 491 21.52 -11.22 0.77
N TYR A 492 20.57 -10.62 1.49
CA TYR A 492 19.17 -10.60 1.07
C TYR A 492 18.96 -9.95 -0.31
N ALA A 493 19.82 -9.01 -0.75
CA ALA A 493 19.69 -8.41 -2.08
C ALA A 493 20.02 -9.43 -3.19
N ALA A 494 21.00 -10.31 -2.98
CA ALA A 494 21.29 -11.42 -3.88
C ALA A 494 20.12 -12.41 -3.95
N VAL A 495 19.54 -12.75 -2.78
CA VAL A 495 18.39 -13.65 -2.67
C VAL A 495 17.17 -13.10 -3.40
N LEU A 496 16.82 -11.83 -3.15
CA LEU A 496 15.68 -11.17 -3.80
C LEU A 496 15.86 -11.01 -5.30
N ARG A 497 17.11 -10.84 -5.78
CA ARG A 497 17.43 -10.85 -7.21
C ARG A 497 17.21 -12.23 -7.82
N GLY A 498 17.59 -13.30 -7.12
CA GLY A 498 17.29 -14.68 -7.50
C GLY A 498 15.78 -14.92 -7.58
N ALA A 499 15.03 -14.50 -6.55
CA ALA A 499 13.57 -14.57 -6.52
C ALA A 499 12.93 -13.84 -7.71
N TYR A 500 13.40 -12.63 -8.03
CA TYR A 500 12.95 -11.87 -9.20
C TYR A 500 13.18 -12.65 -10.50
N ARG A 501 14.32 -13.34 -10.66
CA ARG A 501 14.63 -14.12 -11.87
C ARG A 501 13.71 -15.33 -12.04
N VAL A 502 13.45 -16.06 -10.96
CA VAL A 502 12.64 -17.30 -11.01
C VAL A 502 11.13 -17.04 -11.03
N LEU A 503 10.68 -15.83 -10.66
CA LEU A 503 9.28 -15.41 -10.79
C LEU A 503 8.88 -15.19 -12.26
N LYS A 504 7.68 -15.61 -12.63
CA LYS A 504 7.04 -15.24 -13.91
C LYS A 504 6.80 -13.73 -13.99
N PRO A 505 6.73 -13.14 -15.20
CA PRO A 505 6.15 -11.81 -15.36
C PRO A 505 4.74 -11.76 -14.76
N GLY A 506 4.45 -10.76 -13.91
CA GLY A 506 3.20 -10.68 -13.16
C GLY A 506 3.10 -11.63 -11.95
N GLY A 507 4.14 -12.43 -11.68
CA GLY A 507 4.27 -13.19 -10.43
C GLY A 507 4.52 -12.28 -9.23
N ALA A 508 4.37 -12.81 -8.02
CA ALA A 508 4.55 -12.02 -6.80
C ALA A 508 5.53 -12.66 -5.82
N LEU A 509 6.35 -11.82 -5.23
CA LEU A 509 7.16 -12.11 -4.06
C LEU A 509 6.34 -11.77 -2.82
N TYR A 510 6.21 -12.72 -1.89
CA TYR A 510 5.62 -12.49 -0.57
C TYR A 510 6.68 -12.73 0.50
N ILE A 511 6.88 -11.75 1.36
CA ILE A 511 7.78 -11.83 2.51
C ILE A 511 6.93 -11.60 3.74
N LYS A 512 7.07 -12.45 4.74
CA LYS A 512 6.60 -12.21 6.10
C LYS A 512 7.76 -12.51 7.04
N ASP A 513 8.36 -11.50 7.63
CA ASP A 513 9.58 -11.67 8.43
C ASP A 513 9.70 -10.61 9.53
N PHE A 514 10.62 -10.82 10.47
CA PHE A 514 10.97 -9.86 11.49
C PHE A 514 11.91 -8.79 10.95
N HIS A 515 11.66 -7.55 11.35
CA HIS A 515 12.45 -6.37 11.03
C HIS A 515 12.81 -5.64 12.32
N CYS A 516 13.97 -4.99 12.37
CA CYS A 516 14.30 -4.16 13.52
C CYS A 516 13.38 -2.93 13.58
N VAL A 517 12.98 -2.56 14.78
CA VAL A 517 12.27 -1.29 15.03
C VAL A 517 13.25 -0.13 14.88
N ASP A 518 12.86 0.95 14.20
CA ASP A 518 13.74 2.09 14.01
C ASP A 518 13.85 2.94 15.29
N ASN A 519 14.92 2.72 16.06
CA ASN A 519 15.24 3.52 17.24
C ASN A 519 16.39 4.53 17.01
N ARG A 520 16.75 4.85 15.75
CA ARG A 520 17.90 5.74 15.46
C ARG A 520 17.76 7.14 16.09
N ALA A 521 16.53 7.63 16.23
CA ALA A 521 16.23 8.89 16.91
C ALA A 521 16.20 8.79 18.45
N ARG A 522 16.39 7.58 19.02
CA ARG A 522 16.34 7.30 20.48
C ARG A 522 17.65 6.63 20.93
N PRO A 523 18.76 7.38 21.11
CA PRO A 523 20.08 6.79 21.37
C PRO A 523 20.15 5.83 22.57
N SER A 524 19.37 6.11 23.62
CA SER A 524 19.28 5.23 24.80
C SER A 524 18.64 3.88 24.48
N MET A 525 17.62 3.86 23.62
CA MET A 525 16.98 2.62 23.16
C MET A 525 17.82 1.92 22.10
N ALA A 526 18.45 2.66 21.20
CA ALA A 526 19.33 2.09 20.16
C ALA A 526 20.51 1.30 20.74
N ALA A 527 21.13 1.79 21.82
CA ALA A 527 22.23 1.08 22.48
C ALA A 527 21.78 -0.26 23.11
N GLY A 528 20.62 -0.27 23.76
CA GLY A 528 20.02 -1.49 24.32
C GLY A 528 19.57 -2.46 23.23
N GLN A 529 18.92 -1.94 22.20
CA GLN A 529 18.48 -2.70 21.03
C GLN A 529 19.64 -3.39 20.32
N ALA A 530 20.79 -2.72 20.16
CA ALA A 530 21.95 -3.34 19.50
C ALA A 530 22.44 -4.61 20.22
N ALA A 531 22.41 -4.62 21.56
CA ALA A 531 22.76 -5.80 22.35
C ALA A 531 21.69 -6.91 22.22
N ASP A 532 20.42 -6.54 22.21
CA ASP A 532 19.32 -7.48 22.03
C ASP A 532 19.30 -8.08 20.61
N LEU A 533 19.59 -7.28 19.58
CA LEU A 533 19.78 -7.74 18.19
C LEU A 533 21.01 -8.65 18.05
N ALA A 534 22.12 -8.34 18.73
CA ALA A 534 23.29 -9.22 18.76
C ALA A 534 22.97 -10.57 19.42
N LYS A 535 22.15 -10.57 20.49
CA LYS A 535 21.68 -11.81 21.12
C LYS A 535 20.75 -12.61 20.22
N LEU A 536 19.81 -11.97 19.52
CA LEU A 536 18.98 -12.63 18.51
C LEU A 536 19.84 -13.26 17.40
N HIS A 537 20.85 -12.52 16.94
CA HIS A 537 21.82 -12.98 15.96
C HIS A 537 22.61 -14.19 16.44
N ASP A 538 23.03 -14.22 17.70
CA ASP A 538 23.79 -15.35 18.26
C ASP A 538 22.90 -16.57 18.55
N VAL A 539 21.71 -16.36 19.12
CA VAL A 539 20.81 -17.43 19.58
C VAL A 539 20.07 -18.10 18.42
N TYR A 540 19.60 -17.31 17.45
CA TYR A 540 18.73 -17.79 16.37
C TYR A 540 19.35 -17.69 14.98
N ARG A 541 20.58 -17.15 14.86
CA ARG A 541 21.20 -16.86 13.55
C ARG A 541 20.37 -15.89 12.71
N LEU A 542 19.64 -14.99 13.37
CA LEU A 542 18.80 -13.99 12.72
C LEU A 542 19.57 -12.70 12.47
N GLN A 543 19.53 -12.22 11.23
CA GLN A 543 19.94 -10.88 10.86
C GLN A 543 18.69 -10.07 10.54
N MET A 544 18.42 -9.06 11.37
CA MET A 544 17.23 -8.22 11.24
C MET A 544 17.53 -7.00 10.37
N PRO A 545 17.06 -6.95 9.11
CA PRO A 545 17.11 -5.71 8.34
C PRO A 545 16.11 -4.70 8.93
N ASP A 546 16.38 -3.42 8.72
CA ASP A 546 15.34 -2.41 8.89
C ASP A 546 14.39 -2.41 7.69
N GLN A 547 13.17 -1.94 7.93
CA GLN A 547 12.13 -1.88 6.91
C GLN A 547 12.54 -1.02 5.71
N ALA A 548 13.22 0.11 5.93
CA ALA A 548 13.58 1.03 4.85
C ALA A 548 14.61 0.39 3.89
N SER A 549 15.62 -0.30 4.42
CA SER A 549 16.58 -1.05 3.61
C SER A 549 15.92 -2.15 2.79
N MET A 550 14.93 -2.86 3.35
CA MET A 550 14.17 -3.87 2.61
C MET A 550 13.39 -3.25 1.45
N VAL A 551 12.72 -2.11 1.69
CA VAL A 551 11.98 -1.35 0.65
C VAL A 551 12.92 -0.89 -0.46
N ASP A 552 14.08 -0.33 -0.13
CA ASP A 552 15.07 0.15 -1.10
C ASP A 552 15.55 -0.99 -2.01
N VAL A 553 15.84 -2.16 -1.45
CA VAL A 553 16.28 -3.33 -2.23
C VAL A 553 15.16 -3.89 -3.10
N ILE A 554 13.95 -4.05 -2.55
CA ILE A 554 12.79 -4.58 -3.28
C ILE A 554 12.48 -3.68 -4.50
N THR A 555 12.35 -2.37 -4.27
CA THR A 555 12.03 -1.40 -5.32
C THR A 555 13.18 -1.24 -6.32
N GLY A 556 14.43 -1.22 -5.85
CA GLY A 556 15.62 -1.16 -6.70
C GLY A 556 15.79 -2.38 -7.62
N LEU A 557 15.24 -3.53 -7.27
CA LEU A 557 15.20 -4.73 -8.11
C LEU A 557 14.05 -4.73 -9.14
N GLY A 558 13.16 -3.74 -9.10
CA GLY A 558 12.06 -3.58 -10.04
C GLY A 558 10.76 -4.26 -9.60
N PHE A 559 10.65 -4.67 -8.34
CA PHE A 559 9.35 -5.05 -7.78
C PHE A 559 8.51 -3.81 -7.48
N MET A 560 7.20 -3.92 -7.67
CA MET A 560 6.22 -2.96 -7.18
C MET A 560 5.63 -3.47 -5.86
N ILE A 561 5.85 -2.74 -4.77
CA ILE A 561 5.26 -3.08 -3.48
C ILE A 561 3.75 -2.80 -3.57
N ARG A 562 2.95 -3.87 -3.51
CA ARG A 562 1.48 -3.78 -3.47
C ARG A 562 1.00 -3.38 -2.09
N TYR A 563 1.59 -3.96 -1.05
CA TYR A 563 1.43 -3.50 0.32
C TYR A 563 2.67 -3.85 1.14
N MET A 564 2.87 -3.05 2.20
CA MET A 564 3.76 -3.33 3.32
C MET A 564 2.97 -3.02 4.59
N ARG A 565 2.84 -3.99 5.50
CA ARG A 565 2.05 -3.83 6.73
C ARG A 565 2.51 -4.78 7.83
N MET A 566 2.02 -4.54 9.04
CA MET A 566 2.02 -5.56 10.09
C MET A 566 0.99 -6.65 9.75
N PRO A 567 1.22 -7.93 10.09
CA PRO A 567 0.24 -8.97 9.88
C PRO A 567 -1.11 -8.67 10.53
N ASP A 568 -2.20 -8.95 9.83
CA ASP A 568 -3.57 -8.62 10.26
C ASP A 568 -4.18 -9.73 11.14
N TYR A 569 -3.47 -10.08 12.21
CA TYR A 569 -3.92 -10.96 13.29
C TYR A 569 -3.26 -10.55 14.60
N GLN A 570 -3.83 -10.97 15.73
CA GLN A 570 -3.20 -10.74 17.04
C GLN A 570 -2.02 -11.72 17.20
N PRO A 571 -0.75 -11.25 17.26
CA PRO A 571 0.37 -12.16 17.42
C PRO A 571 0.39 -12.75 18.83
N THR A 572 0.71 -14.04 18.91
CA THR A 572 1.10 -14.75 20.12
C THR A 572 2.52 -15.29 19.98
N TYR A 573 3.22 -15.33 21.10
CA TYR A 573 4.59 -15.85 21.17
C TYR A 573 4.66 -17.16 21.96
N THR A 574 3.52 -17.82 22.18
CA THR A 574 3.41 -19.06 22.96
C THR A 574 4.29 -20.17 22.39
N HIS A 575 4.26 -20.35 21.07
CA HIS A 575 5.07 -21.36 20.37
C HIS A 575 6.55 -21.04 20.42
N TRP A 576 6.91 -19.75 20.34
CA TRP A 576 8.29 -19.30 20.50
C TRP A 576 8.77 -19.56 21.94
N ALA A 577 8.02 -19.13 22.95
CA ALA A 577 8.33 -19.40 24.35
C ALA A 577 8.46 -20.91 24.64
N HIS A 578 7.61 -21.74 24.01
CA HIS A 578 7.72 -23.19 24.12
C HIS A 578 9.01 -23.73 23.47
N TYR A 579 9.38 -23.22 22.29
CA TYR A 579 10.67 -23.54 21.68
C TYR A 579 11.85 -23.15 22.58
N GLU A 580 11.82 -21.96 23.22
CA GLU A 580 12.87 -21.56 24.15
C GLU A 580 12.98 -22.50 25.34
N HIS A 581 11.84 -22.96 25.86
CA HIS A 581 11.79 -23.93 26.94
C HIS A 581 12.40 -25.28 26.53
N VAL A 582 12.04 -25.79 25.35
CA VAL A 582 12.51 -27.10 24.86
C VAL A 582 14.00 -27.06 24.49
N SER A 583 14.43 -26.05 23.75
CA SER A 583 15.80 -25.92 23.27
C SER A 583 16.79 -25.44 24.34
N GLY A 584 16.27 -24.85 25.43
CA GLY A 584 17.09 -24.12 26.41
C GLY A 584 17.75 -22.86 25.85
N ARG A 585 17.34 -22.42 24.65
CA ARG A 585 17.89 -21.27 23.93
C ARG A 585 16.82 -20.20 23.84
N GLY A 586 17.05 -19.04 24.47
CA GLY A 586 16.05 -17.98 24.53
C GLY A 586 16.63 -16.59 24.38
N TRP A 587 15.78 -15.69 23.88
CA TRP A 587 16.01 -14.26 23.89
C TRP A 587 14.95 -13.58 24.74
N HIS A 588 15.39 -13.12 25.91
CA HIS A 588 14.65 -12.19 26.73
C HIS A 588 15.37 -10.83 26.64
N PRO A 589 14.73 -9.82 26.03
CA PRO A 589 15.34 -8.51 25.94
C PRO A 589 15.53 -7.92 27.32
N THR A 590 16.65 -7.23 27.49
CA THR A 590 16.99 -6.58 28.78
C THR A 590 16.76 -5.08 28.75
N SER A 591 16.57 -4.51 27.55
CA SER A 591 16.49 -3.07 27.34
C SER A 591 15.07 -2.53 27.12
N ALA A 592 14.13 -3.37 26.69
CA ALA A 592 12.75 -3.01 26.38
C ALA A 592 11.86 -4.26 26.23
N GLU A 593 10.58 -4.08 25.89
CA GLU A 593 9.71 -5.19 25.50
C GLU A 593 10.13 -5.74 24.12
N PRO A 594 9.89 -7.03 23.79
CA PRO A 594 10.29 -7.61 22.51
C PRO A 594 9.86 -6.81 21.28
N GLY A 595 8.64 -6.24 21.33
CA GLY A 595 8.07 -5.42 20.25
C GLY A 595 8.73 -4.07 20.05
N ASP A 596 9.55 -3.60 21.00
CA ASP A 596 10.35 -2.38 20.86
C ASP A 596 11.71 -2.65 20.17
N ILE A 597 12.07 -3.93 20.01
CA ILE A 597 13.33 -4.37 19.39
C ILE A 597 13.08 -4.85 17.96
N ILE A 598 12.10 -5.74 17.77
CA ILE A 598 11.73 -6.33 16.49
C ILE A 598 10.22 -6.32 16.28
N GLN A 599 9.80 -6.26 15.01
CA GLN A 599 8.41 -6.30 14.60
C GLN A 599 8.23 -7.21 13.39
N ALA A 600 7.14 -7.97 13.34
CA ALA A 600 6.81 -8.78 12.17
C ALA A 600 6.16 -7.91 11.10
N VAL A 601 6.69 -7.95 9.89
CA VAL A 601 6.25 -7.13 8.76
C VAL A 601 6.07 -8.04 7.57
N GLU A 602 5.06 -7.76 6.78
CA GLU A 602 4.81 -8.46 5.54
C GLU A 602 4.79 -7.52 4.33
N PHE A 603 5.26 -8.07 3.22
CA PHE A 603 5.35 -7.42 1.92
C PHE A 603 4.71 -8.33 0.88
N LEU A 604 3.84 -7.77 0.05
CA LEU A 604 3.46 -8.38 -1.22
C LEU A 604 3.99 -7.51 -2.36
N CYS A 605 4.84 -8.09 -3.19
CA CYS A 605 5.63 -7.36 -4.19
C CYS A 605 5.43 -7.98 -5.57
N LEU A 606 4.91 -7.22 -6.52
CA LEU A 606 4.64 -7.69 -7.88
C LEU A 606 5.87 -7.53 -8.76
N LYS A 607 6.22 -8.57 -9.53
CA LYS A 607 7.23 -8.50 -10.58
C LYS A 607 6.63 -7.82 -11.82
N ARG A 608 7.20 -6.67 -12.19
CA ARG A 608 6.88 -5.94 -13.41
C ARG A 608 7.23 -6.72 -14.69
#